data_AF-F4S6M7-F1
#
_entry.id   AF-F4S6M7-F1
#
_cell.length_a   1.000
_cell.length_b   1.000
_cell.length_c   1.000
_cell.angle_alpha   90.00
_cell.angle_beta   90.00
_cell.angle_gamma   90.00
#
_symmetry.space_group_name_H-M   'P 1'
#
loop_
_entity.id
_entity.type
_entity.pdbx_description
1 polymer ?
#
loop_
_entity_poly.entity_id
_entity_poly.type
_entity_poly.pdbx_seq_one_letter_code
_entity_poly.pdbx_strand_id
1 'polypeptide(L)'
;MPTINDNTLIDPDSLTKARDILEFGAFYSLRSQDIPALERYIAQLGPYYNDYNSILPISERRYPIIGLDLLRLLSQNKIAQSHTVLEGLVKEHGQKNIDIRW
;
A
#
# COMPACT_ATOMS: atom_id res chain seq x y z
N MET A 1 -26.36 16.49 23.55
CA MET A 1 -25.26 15.51 23.58
C MET A 1 -25.73 14.28 22.82
N PRO A 2 -25.06 13.83 21.75
CA PRO A 2 -25.43 12.60 21.06
C PRO A 2 -24.82 11.39 21.77
N THR A 3 -25.63 10.36 21.93
CA THR A 3 -25.36 9.09 22.60
C THR A 3 -24.48 8.19 21.73
N ILE A 4 -23.54 7.51 22.38
CA ILE A 4 -22.57 6.59 21.79
C ILE A 4 -23.29 5.27 21.45
N ASN A 5 -23.87 5.19 20.26
CA ASN A 5 -24.32 3.93 19.66
C ASN A 5 -23.14 3.27 18.96
N ASP A 6 -22.39 2.54 19.78
CA ASP A 6 -21.36 1.57 19.45
C ASP A 6 -21.95 0.48 18.53
N ASN A 7 -21.97 0.75 17.21
CA ASN A 7 -22.22 -0.22 16.12
C ASN A 7 -21.86 0.32 14.70
N THR A 8 -21.21 1.49 14.56
CA THR A 8 -20.63 1.99 13.29
C THR A 8 -19.29 1.32 12.97
N LEU A 9 -19.23 -0.01 13.11
CA LEU A 9 -18.01 -0.79 13.23
C LEU A 9 -17.33 -1.10 11.88
N ILE A 10 -16.90 -0.06 11.16
CA ILE A 10 -16.17 -0.12 9.88
C ILE A 10 -17.12 -0.23 8.68
N ASP A 11 -17.43 0.91 8.08
CA ASP A 11 -18.15 0.97 6.80
C ASP A 11 -17.16 0.69 5.64
N PRO A 12 -17.31 -0.44 4.91
CA PRO A 12 -16.37 -0.83 3.87
C PRO A 12 -16.31 0.17 2.70
N ASP A 13 -17.40 0.88 2.43
CA ASP A 13 -17.44 1.94 1.42
C ASP A 13 -16.59 3.15 1.83
N SER A 14 -16.70 3.59 3.09
CA SER A 14 -15.85 4.63 3.66
C SER A 14 -14.36 4.24 3.65
N LEU A 15 -14.04 2.99 3.98
CA LEU A 15 -12.65 2.48 3.88
C LEU A 15 -12.15 2.45 2.43
N THR A 16 -13.00 2.02 1.49
CA THR A 16 -12.65 1.99 0.06
C THR A 16 -12.33 3.39 -0.44
N LYS A 17 -13.17 4.37 -0.10
CA LYS A 17 -12.95 5.78 -0.45
C LYS A 17 -11.68 6.33 0.19
N ALA A 18 -11.43 6.02 1.46
CA ALA A 18 -10.23 6.45 2.15
C ALA A 18 -8.96 5.90 1.47
N ARG A 19 -8.95 4.60 1.14
CA ARG A 19 -7.87 3.98 0.35
C ARG A 19 -7.67 4.72 -0.97
N ASP A 20 -8.74 4.89 -1.73
CA ASP A 20 -8.69 5.53 -3.04
C ASP A 20 -8.10 6.95 -2.97
N ILE A 21 -8.49 7.76 -1.97
CA ILE A 21 -7.93 9.10 -1.74
C ILE A 21 -6.42 9.03 -1.46
N LEU A 22 -5.98 8.08 -0.62
CA LEU A 22 -4.56 7.89 -0.31
C LEU A 22 -3.77 7.44 -1.56
N GLU A 23 -4.33 6.56 -2.38
CA GLU A 23 -3.73 6.14 -3.65
C GLU A 23 -3.54 7.33 -4.60
N PHE A 24 -4.56 8.16 -4.78
CA PHE A 24 -4.44 9.39 -5.56
C PHE A 24 -3.40 10.36 -4.98
N GLY A 25 -3.35 10.48 -3.65
CA GLY A 25 -2.34 11.26 -2.95
C GLY A 25 -0.91 10.78 -3.24
N ALA A 26 -0.69 9.47 -3.29
CA ALA A 26 0.59 8.88 -3.66
C ALA A 26 0.98 9.24 -5.11
N PHE A 27 0.07 9.07 -6.08
CA PHE A 27 0.35 9.45 -7.47
C PHE A 27 0.60 10.96 -7.66
N TYR A 28 -0.15 11.79 -6.95
CA TYR A 28 0.04 13.24 -6.98
C TYR A 28 1.39 13.64 -6.38
N SER A 29 1.78 13.04 -5.26
CA SER A 29 3.06 13.28 -4.60
C SER A 29 4.23 12.89 -5.50
N LEU A 30 4.11 11.77 -6.22
CA LEU A 30 5.08 11.39 -7.25
C LEU A 30 5.20 12.46 -8.34
N ARG A 31 4.06 12.91 -8.90
CA ARG A 31 4.08 13.89 -9.99
C ARG A 31 4.62 15.24 -9.54
N SER A 32 4.42 15.59 -8.28
CA SER A 32 4.95 16.81 -7.66
C SER A 32 6.39 16.65 -7.15
N GLN A 33 6.98 15.45 -7.33
CA GLN A 33 8.31 15.09 -6.83
C GLN A 33 8.49 15.24 -5.31
N ASP A 34 7.40 15.16 -4.54
CA ASP A 34 7.39 15.21 -3.08
C ASP A 34 7.59 13.81 -2.52
N ILE A 35 8.86 13.41 -2.39
CA ILE A 35 9.25 12.09 -1.87
C ILE A 35 8.79 11.88 -0.41
N PRO A 36 8.94 12.85 0.51
CA PRO A 36 8.41 12.70 1.87
C PRO A 36 6.90 12.47 1.93
N ALA A 37 6.12 13.18 1.11
CA ALA A 37 4.67 12.94 1.03
C ALA A 37 4.35 11.57 0.46
N LEU A 38 5.08 11.13 -0.58
CA LEU A 38 4.92 9.80 -1.15
C LEU A 38 5.15 8.70 -0.10
N GLU A 39 6.24 8.79 0.67
CA GLU A 39 6.53 7.83 1.76
C GLU A 39 5.41 7.80 2.80
N ARG A 40 4.86 8.97 3.17
CA ARG A 40 3.72 9.06 4.09
C ARG A 40 2.49 8.36 3.55
N TYR A 41 2.13 8.58 2.28
CA TYR A 41 0.95 7.93 1.69
C TYR A 41 1.14 6.41 1.57
N ILE A 42 2.32 5.93 1.21
CA ILE A 42 2.63 4.49 1.16
C ILE A 42 2.50 3.86 2.55
N ALA A 43 3.04 4.50 3.59
CA ALA A 43 2.91 4.02 4.97
C ALA A 43 1.44 3.96 5.42
N GLN A 44 0.64 4.96 5.06
CA GLN A 44 -0.81 4.99 5.37
C GLN A 44 -1.61 3.94 4.59
N LEU A 45 -1.16 3.53 3.40
CA LEU A 45 -1.79 2.48 2.60
C LEU A 45 -1.49 1.06 3.12
N GLY A 46 -0.42 0.88 3.90
CA GLY A 46 -0.01 -0.42 4.46
C GLY A 46 -1.15 -1.21 5.12
N PRO A 47 -1.90 -0.63 6.08
CA PRO A 47 -3.02 -1.31 6.72
C PRO A 47 -4.14 -1.70 5.74
N TYR A 48 -4.40 -0.89 4.71
CA TYR A 48 -5.41 -1.18 3.69
C TYR A 48 -5.06 -2.39 2.82
N TYR A 49 -3.76 -2.65 2.63
CA TYR A 49 -3.28 -3.76 1.81
C TYR A 49 -3.04 -5.05 2.61
N ASN A 50 -2.74 -4.93 3.91
CA ASN A 50 -2.43 -6.07 4.78
C ASN A 50 -3.61 -6.48 5.65
N ASP A 51 -4.14 -5.55 6.45
CA ASP A 51 -5.11 -5.84 7.52
C ASP A 51 -6.54 -5.87 6.98
N TYR A 52 -6.87 -4.97 6.03
CA TYR A 52 -8.22 -4.88 5.46
C TYR A 52 -8.42 -5.72 4.20
N ASN A 53 -7.45 -6.54 3.78
CA ASN A 53 -7.54 -7.38 2.57
C ASN A 53 -8.65 -8.45 2.67
N SER A 54 -9.10 -8.81 3.88
CA SER A 54 -10.23 -9.72 4.10
C SER A 54 -11.60 -9.04 3.93
N ILE A 55 -11.64 -7.70 3.98
CA ILE A 55 -12.87 -6.89 4.00
C ILE A 55 -13.01 -6.10 2.69
N LEU A 56 -11.90 -5.70 2.08
CA LEU A 56 -11.84 -4.88 0.87
C LEU A 56 -11.35 -5.70 -0.33
N PRO A 57 -11.93 -5.51 -1.52
CA PRO A 57 -11.40 -6.08 -2.75
C PRO A 57 -10.05 -5.44 -3.09
N ILE A 58 -9.17 -6.21 -3.73
CA ILE A 58 -7.87 -5.73 -4.23
C ILE A 58 -8.09 -4.58 -5.21
N SER A 59 -7.41 -3.46 -4.98
CA SER A 59 -7.40 -2.30 -5.89
C SER A 59 -6.47 -2.55 -7.07
N GLU A 60 -6.90 -2.16 -8.27
CA GLU A 60 -6.04 -2.17 -9.46
C GLU A 60 -4.80 -1.27 -9.30
N ARG A 61 -4.87 -0.26 -8.43
CA ARG A 61 -3.80 0.72 -8.20
C ARG A 61 -2.76 0.27 -7.18
N ARG A 62 -3.03 -0.83 -6.46
CA ARG A 62 -2.13 -1.40 -5.45
C ARG A 62 -0.76 -1.74 -6.03
N TYR A 63 -0.71 -2.56 -7.08
CA TYR A 63 0.56 -3.02 -7.67
C TYR A 63 1.39 -1.89 -8.31
N PRO A 64 0.79 -0.93 -9.04
CA PRO A 64 1.51 0.27 -9.47
C PRO A 64 2.15 1.05 -8.31
N ILE A 65 1.44 1.22 -7.18
CA ILE A 65 1.98 1.94 -6.01
C ILE A 65 3.13 1.17 -5.34
N ILE A 66 3.01 -0.15 -5.21
CA ILE A 66 4.10 -0.98 -4.65
C ILE A 66 5.31 -0.98 -5.61
N GLY A 67 5.08 -1.11 -6.91
CA GLY A 67 6.12 -1.01 -7.93
C GLY A 67 6.84 0.35 -7.90
N LEU A 68 6.09 1.43 -7.67
CA LEU A 68 6.66 2.76 -7.49
C LEU A 68 7.54 2.83 -6.24
N ASP A 69 7.12 2.23 -5.13
CA ASP A 69 7.93 2.17 -3.91
C ASP A 69 9.23 1.40 -4.14
N LEU A 70 9.16 0.28 -4.86
CA LEU A 70 10.35 -0.49 -5.26
C LEU A 70 11.30 0.34 -6.11
N LEU A 71 10.80 1.03 -7.14
CA LEU A 71 11.61 1.91 -7.99
C LEU A 71 12.27 3.03 -7.18
N ARG A 72 11.54 3.61 -6.22
CA ARG A 72 12.06 4.63 -5.30
C ARG A 72 13.18 4.06 -4.41
N LEU A 73 12.98 2.89 -3.81
CA LEU A 73 13.98 2.23 -2.96
C LEU A 73 15.24 1.88 -3.76
N LEU A 74 15.08 1.35 -4.98
CA LEU A 74 16.18 1.06 -5.89
C LEU A 74 16.94 2.34 -6.28
N SER A 75 16.23 3.41 -6.62
CA SER A 75 16.83 4.71 -6.93
C SER A 75 17.59 5.32 -5.75
N GLN A 76 17.22 4.99 -4.51
CA GLN A 76 17.91 5.43 -3.28
C GLN A 76 18.99 4.44 -2.81
N ASN A 77 19.28 3.40 -3.60
CA ASN A 77 20.20 2.32 -3.24
C ASN A 77 19.82 1.58 -1.93
N LYS A 78 18.54 1.61 -1.54
CA LYS A 78 18.00 0.94 -0.34
C LYS A 78 17.61 -0.50 -0.65
N ILE A 79 18.58 -1.28 -1.10
CA ILE A 79 18.37 -2.64 -1.60
C ILE A 79 17.72 -3.55 -0.55
N ALA A 80 18.16 -3.49 0.71
CA ALA A 80 17.60 -4.29 1.80
C ALA A 80 16.08 -4.05 2.00
N GLN A 81 15.63 -2.80 1.95
CA GLN A 81 14.21 -2.46 2.09
C GLN A 81 13.41 -2.93 0.87
N SER A 82 14.01 -2.86 -0.34
CA SER A 82 13.36 -3.39 -1.54
C SER A 82 13.12 -4.90 -1.46
N HIS A 83 14.06 -5.65 -0.86
CA HIS A 83 13.89 -7.08 -0.63
C HIS A 83 12.72 -7.38 0.29
N THR A 84 12.55 -6.64 1.38
CA THR A 84 11.40 -6.81 2.30
C THR A 84 10.07 -6.61 1.58
N VAL A 85 9.97 -5.58 0.72
CA VAL A 85 8.76 -5.32 -0.07
C VAL A 85 8.51 -6.46 -1.08
N LEU A 86 9.55 -6.96 -1.75
CA LEU A 86 9.46 -8.10 -2.67
C LEU A 86 9.02 -9.38 -1.97
N GLU A 87 9.56 -9.68 -0.79
CA GLU A 87 9.16 -10.85 0.00
C GLU A 87 7.67 -10.81 0.35
N GLY A 88 7.14 -9.62 0.67
CA GLY A 88 5.70 -9.41 0.89
C GLY A 88 4.87 -9.76 -0.34
N LEU A 89 5.27 -9.26 -1.51
CA LEU A 89 4.59 -9.54 -2.78
C LEU A 89 4.62 -11.02 -3.17
N VAL A 90 5.76 -11.69 -2.98
CA VAL A 90 5.93 -13.12 -3.31
C VAL A 90 5.05 -13.99 -2.42
N LYS A 91 4.94 -13.66 -1.13
CA LYS A 91 4.03 -14.34 -0.20
C LYS A 91 2.56 -14.21 -0.62
N GLU A 92 2.16 -13.07 -1.16
CA GLU A 92 0.79 -12.80 -1.59
C GLU A 92 0.39 -13.58 -2.86
N HIS A 93 1.28 -13.70 -3.85
CA HIS A 93 0.94 -14.27 -5.17
C HIS A 93 1.10 -15.79 -5.26
N GLY A 94 1.55 -16.43 -4.19
CA GLY A 94 1.86 -17.86 -4.20
C GLY A 94 3.13 -18.12 -4.99
N GLN A 95 4.04 -18.86 -4.37
CA GLN A 95 5.37 -19.14 -4.91
C GLN A 95 5.29 -20.04 -6.15
N LYS A 96 5.03 -19.47 -7.33
CA LYS A 96 5.47 -20.10 -8.58
C LYS A 96 6.94 -19.77 -8.78
N ASN A 97 7.76 -20.50 -8.03
CA ASN A 97 9.13 -20.84 -8.37
C ASN A 97 10.01 -19.65 -8.79
N ILE A 98 10.47 -18.87 -7.80
CA ILE A 98 11.62 -17.99 -7.99
C ILE A 98 12.65 -18.41 -6.94
N ASP A 99 13.46 -19.39 -7.32
CA ASP A 99 14.81 -19.55 -6.79
C ASP A 99 15.59 -18.26 -7.14
N ILE A 100 15.38 -17.20 -6.36
CA ILE A 100 16.25 -16.02 -6.39
C ILE A 100 17.48 -16.32 -5.55
N ARG A 101 18.30 -17.22 -6.09
CA ARG A 101 19.64 -17.49 -5.61
C ARG A 101 20.55 -16.39 -6.16
N TRP A 102 21.03 -15.51 -5.28
CA TRP A 102 22.17 -14.62 -5.52
C TRP A 102 23.37 -15.17 -4.76
#